data_AF-A0A1F8TLU9-F1
#
_entry.id   AF-A0A1F8TLU9-F1
#
_cell.length_a   1.000
_cell.length_b   1.000
_cell.length_c   1.000
_cell.angle_alpha   90.00
_cell.angle_beta   90.00
_cell.angle_gamma   90.00
#
_symmetry.space_group_name_H-M   'P 1'
#
loop_
_entity.id
_entity.type
_entity.pdbx_description
1 polymer ?
#
loop_
_entity_poly.entity_id
_entity_poly.type
_entity_poly.pdbx_seq_one_letter_code
_entity_poly.pdbx_strand_id
1 'polypeptide(L)'
;MLRQLARLTHPIERSPGSVAIAVYADAAGVPITATDRGYEGVACVDDAARALTVLSDLWTATRLPVIRTWAAALLEFVLSMQDGDGRFVNFVHDWSGARNEQGPTSRAGGSYWQARGVRGLASAWLAFDDVRAERGVLRGMTHVRSDPVAASIRAIHILTAVEVLRAGRLPDLRTDLGPWCAELVACRRDGILFDDPDQD
;
A
#
# COMPACT_ATOMS: atom_id res chain seq x y z
N MET A 1 15.95 12.75 -1.18
CA MET A 1 14.88 11.76 -0.97
C MET A 1 15.14 10.42 -1.68
N LEU A 2 15.18 10.33 -3.03
CA LEU A 2 15.33 9.03 -3.73
C LEU A 2 16.55 8.20 -3.32
N ARG A 3 17.72 8.84 -3.09
CA ARG A 3 18.92 8.15 -2.58
C ARG A 3 18.69 7.48 -1.21
N GLN A 4 17.87 8.10 -0.35
CA GLN A 4 17.54 7.54 0.95
C GLN A 4 16.66 6.30 0.80
N LEU A 5 15.61 6.39 -0.04
CA LEU A 5 14.75 5.23 -0.33
C LEU A 5 15.57 4.07 -0.92
N ALA A 6 16.53 4.36 -1.80
CA ALA A 6 17.38 3.34 -2.39
C ALA A 6 18.28 2.67 -1.34
N ARG A 7 18.83 3.46 -0.40
CA ARG A 7 19.65 2.94 0.71
C ARG A 7 18.85 2.04 1.66
N LEU A 8 17.58 2.36 1.87
CA LEU A 8 16.67 1.59 2.73
C LEU A 8 15.99 0.42 2.00
N THR A 9 16.27 0.22 0.71
CA THR A 9 15.68 -0.88 -0.06
C THR A 9 16.57 -2.10 0.06
N HIS A 10 16.01 -3.20 0.54
CA HIS A 10 16.72 -4.46 0.75
C HIS A 10 16.03 -5.61 0.02
N PRO A 11 16.80 -6.61 -0.47
CA PRO A 11 16.24 -7.81 -1.06
C PRO A 11 15.53 -8.67 -0.02
N ILE A 12 14.54 -9.44 -0.47
CA ILE A 12 13.81 -10.43 0.34
C ILE A 12 14.22 -11.83 -0.11
N GLU A 13 14.84 -12.61 0.79
CA GLU A 13 15.48 -13.89 0.40
C GLU A 13 14.48 -14.92 -0.14
N ARG A 14 13.31 -15.08 0.51
CA ARG A 14 12.27 -16.02 0.08
C ARG A 14 11.58 -15.65 -1.24
N SER A 15 11.80 -14.45 -1.76
CA SER A 15 11.17 -13.97 -2.98
C SER A 15 12.24 -13.37 -3.90
N PRO A 16 12.97 -14.20 -4.67
CA PRO A 16 14.03 -13.72 -5.54
C PRO A 16 13.56 -12.63 -6.52
N GLY A 17 14.28 -11.51 -6.56
CA GLY A 17 13.91 -10.34 -7.37
C GLY A 17 12.96 -9.36 -6.68
N SER A 18 12.42 -9.73 -5.52
CA SER A 18 11.64 -8.85 -4.66
C SER A 18 12.53 -8.01 -3.74
N VAL A 19 12.11 -6.78 -3.50
CA VAL A 19 12.73 -5.89 -2.52
C VAL A 19 11.66 -5.23 -1.66
N ALA A 20 12.01 -4.89 -0.43
CA ALA A 20 11.17 -4.11 0.47
C ALA A 20 11.97 -2.95 1.08
N ILE A 21 11.25 -1.97 1.63
CA ILE A 21 11.87 -0.80 2.27
C ILE A 21 11.88 -1.01 3.77
N ALA A 22 13.03 -0.76 4.40
CA ALA A 22 13.17 -0.79 5.84
C ALA A 22 12.26 0.27 6.48
N VAL A 23 11.44 -0.14 7.45
CA VAL A 23 10.52 0.76 8.17
C VAL A 23 11.30 1.80 8.96
N TYR A 24 12.30 1.34 9.71
CA TYR A 24 13.18 2.19 10.49
C TYR A 24 14.64 1.92 10.16
N ALA A 25 15.46 2.94 10.38
CA ALA A 25 16.91 2.83 10.33
C ALA A 25 17.55 3.82 11.29
N ASP A 26 18.77 3.50 11.73
CA ASP A 26 19.57 4.41 12.53
C ASP A 26 20.12 5.60 11.72
N ALA A 27 20.90 6.46 12.37
CA ALA A 27 21.53 7.60 11.72
C ALA A 27 22.52 7.21 10.60
N ALA A 28 23.09 5.99 10.65
CA ALA A 28 23.95 5.45 9.60
C ALA A 28 23.15 4.82 8.45
N GLY A 29 21.84 4.65 8.60
CA GLY A 29 20.97 4.00 7.63
C GLY A 29 20.97 2.47 7.74
N VAL A 30 21.41 1.92 8.87
CA VAL A 30 21.29 0.49 9.17
C VAL A 30 19.85 0.21 9.59
N PRO A 31 19.16 -0.75 8.96
CA PRO A 31 17.78 -1.10 9.33
C PRO A 31 17.63 -1.46 10.81
N ILE A 32 16.57 -0.95 11.42
CA ILE A 32 16.13 -1.31 12.78
C ILE A 32 14.73 -1.90 12.66
N THR A 33 14.44 -2.91 13.47
CA THR A 33 13.13 -3.53 13.55
C THR A 33 12.09 -2.58 14.14
N ALA A 34 10.88 -2.55 13.58
CA ALA A 34 9.73 -1.91 14.18
C ALA A 34 9.25 -2.68 15.42
N THR A 35 9.14 -1.96 16.53
CA THR A 35 8.75 -2.53 17.83
C THR A 35 7.65 -1.75 18.55
N ASP A 36 6.94 -0.85 17.87
CA ASP A 36 6.04 0.14 18.49
C ASP A 36 4.82 -0.52 19.16
N ARG A 37 4.38 -1.66 18.62
CA ARG A 37 3.28 -2.48 19.15
C ARG A 37 3.74 -3.89 19.55
N GLY A 38 4.98 -4.03 20.00
CA GLY A 38 5.68 -5.31 20.11
C GLY A 38 6.47 -5.60 18.83
N TYR A 39 7.07 -6.79 18.69
CA TYR A 39 7.85 -7.10 17.49
C TYR A 39 6.96 -7.15 16.23
N GLU A 40 7.13 -6.18 15.33
CA GLU A 40 6.36 -6.07 14.09
C GLU A 40 7.15 -6.65 12.93
N GLY A 41 8.36 -6.14 12.68
CA GLY A 41 9.20 -6.62 11.60
C GLY A 41 10.16 -5.57 11.05
N VAL A 42 10.84 -5.88 9.95
CA VAL A 42 11.83 -4.98 9.32
C VAL A 42 11.29 -4.18 8.14
N ALA A 43 10.25 -4.70 7.47
CA ALA A 43 9.63 -4.10 6.30
C ALA A 43 8.13 -4.42 6.27
N CYS A 44 7.32 -3.56 5.65
CA CYS A 44 5.87 -3.73 5.61
C CYS A 44 5.23 -3.33 4.27
N VAL A 45 4.01 -3.83 4.03
CA VAL A 45 3.17 -3.48 2.87
C VAL A 45 2.89 -1.99 2.86
N ASP A 46 2.66 -1.40 4.03
CA ASP A 46 2.30 0.01 4.15
C ASP A 46 3.34 0.94 3.51
N ASP A 47 4.63 0.76 3.83
CA ASP A 47 5.73 1.54 3.28
C ASP A 47 6.06 1.14 1.84
N ALA A 48 6.09 -0.15 1.54
CA ALA A 48 6.40 -0.64 0.20
C ALA A 48 5.36 -0.17 -0.84
N ALA A 49 4.07 -0.18 -0.51
CA ALA A 49 3.01 0.24 -1.41
C ALA A 49 3.01 1.76 -1.66
N ARG A 50 3.36 2.57 -0.64
CA ARG A 50 3.56 4.01 -0.81
C ARG A 50 4.74 4.31 -1.73
N ALA A 51 5.86 3.62 -1.56
CA ALA A 51 7.00 3.78 -2.45
C ALA A 51 6.70 3.29 -3.87
N LEU A 52 5.99 2.17 -4.01
CA LEU A 52 5.52 1.66 -5.29
C LEU A 52 4.65 2.69 -6.03
N THR A 53 3.74 3.36 -5.32
CA THR A 53 2.93 4.46 -5.87
C THR A 53 3.82 5.58 -6.44
N VAL A 54 4.73 6.10 -5.62
CA VAL A 54 5.64 7.19 -6.03
C VAL A 54 6.55 6.79 -7.19
N LEU A 55 7.08 5.57 -7.19
CA LEU A 55 7.95 5.09 -8.27
C LEU A 55 7.18 4.82 -9.56
N SER A 56 5.90 4.41 -9.47
CA SER A 56 5.01 4.26 -10.63
C SER A 56 4.72 5.61 -11.30
N ASP A 57 4.46 6.64 -10.50
CA ASP A 57 4.29 8.02 -10.98
C ASP A 57 5.60 8.55 -11.60
N LEU A 58 6.72 8.34 -10.92
CA LEU A 58 8.03 8.78 -11.41
C LEU A 58 8.42 8.08 -12.72
N TRP A 59 8.15 6.77 -12.85
CA TRP A 59 8.33 6.07 -14.11
C TRP A 59 7.44 6.66 -15.20
N THR A 60 6.16 6.88 -14.92
CA THR A 60 5.22 7.43 -15.90
C THR A 60 5.68 8.79 -16.42
N ALA A 61 6.20 9.64 -15.53
CA ALA A 61 6.69 10.97 -15.86
C ALA A 61 8.04 10.97 -16.59
N THR A 62 8.96 10.07 -16.24
CA THR A 62 10.37 10.16 -16.67
C THR A 62 10.80 9.07 -17.65
N ARG A 63 10.09 7.94 -17.68
CA ARG A 63 10.44 6.72 -18.44
C ARG A 63 11.88 6.23 -18.17
N LEU A 64 12.41 6.48 -16.98
CA LEU A 64 13.74 5.99 -16.57
C LEU A 64 13.72 4.49 -16.23
N PRO A 65 14.47 3.62 -16.95
CA PRO A 65 14.40 2.17 -16.76
C PRO A 65 14.70 1.72 -15.32
N VAL A 66 15.66 2.36 -14.65
CA VAL A 66 16.02 2.04 -13.26
C VAL A 66 14.85 2.21 -12.29
N ILE A 67 13.97 3.20 -12.53
CA ILE A 67 12.78 3.42 -11.70
C ILE A 67 11.76 2.30 -11.94
N ARG A 68 11.57 1.87 -13.19
CA ARG A 68 10.69 0.74 -13.51
C ARG A 68 11.20 -0.56 -12.87
N THR A 69 12.50 -0.84 -12.95
CA THR A 69 13.09 -2.04 -12.32
C THR A 69 12.86 -2.04 -10.82
N TRP A 70 13.06 -0.90 -10.15
CA TRP A 70 12.83 -0.78 -8.71
C TRP A 70 11.35 -0.92 -8.34
N ALA A 71 10.45 -0.26 -9.07
CA ALA A 71 9.01 -0.39 -8.87
C ALA A 71 8.54 -1.84 -9.07
N ALA A 72 9.03 -2.54 -10.10
CA ALA A 72 8.70 -3.93 -10.35
C ALA A 72 9.17 -4.84 -9.20
N ALA A 73 10.36 -4.60 -8.65
CA ALA A 73 10.86 -5.36 -7.50
C ALA A 73 10.03 -5.13 -6.23
N LEU A 74 9.54 -3.91 -5.99
CA LEU A 74 8.61 -3.61 -4.89
C LEU A 74 7.22 -4.21 -5.13
N LEU A 75 6.77 -4.27 -6.38
CA LEU A 75 5.52 -4.92 -6.75
C LEU A 75 5.54 -6.41 -6.39
N GLU A 76 6.66 -7.12 -6.62
CA GLU A 76 6.78 -8.53 -6.21
C GLU A 76 6.62 -8.68 -4.68
N PHE A 77 7.17 -7.76 -3.88
CA PHE A 77 6.97 -7.77 -2.44
C PHE A 77 5.50 -7.60 -2.08
N VAL A 78 4.85 -6.55 -2.59
CA VAL A 78 3.43 -6.27 -2.28
C VAL A 78 2.53 -7.43 -2.71
N LEU A 79 2.77 -8.04 -3.88
CA LEU A 79 2.02 -9.22 -4.34
C LEU A 79 2.25 -10.43 -3.42
N SER A 80 3.48 -10.66 -2.96
CA SER A 80 3.80 -11.79 -2.07
C SER A 80 3.15 -11.70 -0.69
N MET A 81 2.81 -10.48 -0.27
CA MET A 81 2.13 -10.21 0.99
C MET A 81 0.60 -10.28 0.90
N GLN A 82 0.03 -10.39 -0.31
CA GLN A 82 -1.41 -10.52 -0.52
C GLN A 82 -1.85 -11.99 -0.50
N ASP A 83 -2.80 -12.34 0.36
CA ASP A 83 -3.42 -13.65 0.38
C ASP A 83 -4.40 -13.85 -0.78
N GLY A 84 -4.78 -15.10 -1.01
CA GLY A 84 -5.66 -15.49 -2.11
C GLY A 84 -7.05 -14.86 -2.07
N ASP A 85 -7.51 -14.39 -0.90
CA ASP A 85 -8.77 -13.67 -0.73
C ASP A 85 -8.65 -12.15 -0.98
N GLY A 86 -7.44 -11.63 -1.16
CA GLY A 86 -7.17 -10.20 -1.40
C GLY A 86 -6.73 -9.40 -0.18
N ARG A 87 -6.69 -9.99 1.01
CA ARG A 87 -6.17 -9.34 2.21
C ARG A 87 -4.65 -9.32 2.22
N PHE A 88 -4.05 -8.32 2.85
CA PHE A 88 -2.59 -8.24 3.01
C PHE A 88 -2.15 -8.56 4.43
N VAL A 89 -1.14 -9.42 4.56
CA VAL A 89 -0.30 -9.47 5.74
C VAL A 89 0.65 -8.27 5.69
N ASN A 90 0.79 -7.50 6.77
CA ASN A 90 1.51 -6.23 6.67
C ASN A 90 3.04 -6.41 6.72
N PHE A 91 3.57 -7.04 7.76
CA PHE A 91 5.01 -7.07 8.04
C PHE A 91 5.68 -8.39 7.65
N VAL A 92 6.96 -8.31 7.32
CA VAL A 92 7.90 -9.45 7.42
C VAL A 92 8.76 -9.31 8.66
N HIS A 93 8.97 -10.41 9.38
CA HIS A 93 9.77 -10.42 10.60
C HIS A 93 11.20 -9.93 10.34
N ASP A 94 11.85 -10.47 9.30
CA ASP A 94 13.21 -10.14 8.91
C ASP A 94 13.39 -10.22 7.39
N TRP A 95 14.62 -9.97 6.91
CA TRP A 95 14.97 -9.99 5.49
C TRP A 95 14.91 -11.38 4.85
N SER A 96 14.74 -12.46 5.64
CA SER A 96 14.40 -13.77 5.07
C SER A 96 13.02 -13.74 4.40
N GLY A 97 12.15 -12.78 4.75
CA GLY A 97 10.81 -12.64 4.19
C GLY A 97 9.74 -13.48 4.87
N ALA A 98 9.98 -13.94 6.11
CA ALA A 98 8.92 -14.57 6.90
C ALA A 98 7.80 -13.58 7.19
N ARG A 99 6.58 -13.82 6.69
CA ARG A 99 5.41 -13.00 6.97
C ARG A 99 5.04 -13.06 8.46
N ASN A 100 4.76 -11.91 9.05
CA ASN A 100 4.24 -11.83 10.42
C ASN A 100 2.71 -11.97 10.41
N GLU A 101 2.21 -13.20 10.51
CA GLU A 101 0.77 -13.47 10.42
C GLU A 101 0.03 -13.27 11.76
N GLN A 102 0.77 -13.12 12.86
CA GLN A 102 0.22 -13.11 14.22
C GLN A 102 0.21 -11.72 14.87
N GLY A 103 1.04 -10.80 14.39
CA GLY A 103 1.15 -9.45 14.92
C GLY A 103 -0.16 -8.65 14.80
N PRO A 104 -0.55 -7.86 15.81
CA PRO A 104 -1.81 -7.12 15.81
C PRO A 104 -1.89 -6.07 14.68
N THR A 105 -0.75 -5.54 14.26
CA THR A 105 -0.59 -4.58 13.15
C THR A 105 -0.18 -5.27 11.84
N SER A 106 -0.26 -6.61 11.79
CA SER A 106 0.23 -7.40 10.67
C SER A 106 -0.72 -8.46 10.14
N ARG A 107 -1.62 -9.01 10.97
CA ARG A 107 -2.61 -10.01 10.54
C ARG A 107 -3.43 -9.53 9.33
N ALA A 108 -3.78 -10.46 8.45
CA ALA A 108 -4.53 -10.16 7.23
C ALA A 108 -5.85 -9.40 7.52
N GLY A 109 -6.16 -8.41 6.69
CA GLY A 109 -7.43 -7.66 6.76
C GLY A 109 -7.40 -6.42 7.64
N GLY A 110 -6.23 -5.78 7.82
CA GLY A 110 -6.17 -4.53 8.56
C GLY A 110 -6.46 -3.29 7.73
N SER A 111 -6.26 -2.14 8.36
CA SER A 111 -6.95 -0.90 8.00
C SER A 111 -6.18 -0.12 6.92
N TYR A 112 -5.06 0.51 7.29
CA TYR A 112 -4.27 1.34 6.39
C TYR A 112 -3.49 0.53 5.35
N TRP A 113 -2.81 -0.55 5.75
CA TRP A 113 -1.98 -1.31 4.81
C TRP A 113 -2.80 -2.05 3.76
N GLN A 114 -4.05 -2.43 4.06
CA GLN A 114 -4.96 -2.95 3.05
C GLN A 114 -5.27 -1.89 1.99
N ALA A 115 -5.68 -0.69 2.44
CA ALA A 115 -5.99 0.42 1.54
C ALA A 115 -4.77 0.86 0.71
N ARG A 116 -3.61 0.98 1.35
CA ARG A 116 -2.36 1.37 0.67
C ARG A 116 -1.83 0.27 -0.24
N GLY A 117 -1.95 -1.00 0.15
CA GLY A 117 -1.63 -2.16 -0.68
C GLY A 117 -2.43 -2.17 -1.98
N VAL A 118 -3.76 -2.01 -1.90
CA VAL A 118 -4.62 -1.89 -3.09
C VAL A 118 -4.22 -0.69 -3.95
N ARG A 119 -3.94 0.47 -3.34
CA ARG A 119 -3.48 1.66 -4.08
C ARG A 119 -2.14 1.44 -4.79
N GLY A 120 -1.18 0.80 -4.13
CA GLY A 120 0.11 0.47 -4.70
C GLY A 120 -0.01 -0.47 -5.90
N LEU A 121 -0.85 -1.51 -5.79
CA LEU A 121 -1.17 -2.39 -6.91
C LEU A 121 -1.88 -1.64 -8.05
N ALA A 122 -2.83 -0.76 -7.75
CA ALA A 122 -3.49 0.05 -8.78
C ALA A 122 -2.49 0.95 -9.51
N SER A 123 -1.59 1.60 -8.78
CA SER A 123 -0.54 2.45 -9.36
C SER A 123 0.36 1.66 -10.32
N ALA A 124 0.79 0.46 -9.90
CA ALA A 124 1.61 -0.42 -10.72
C ALA A 124 0.84 -0.94 -11.95
N TRP A 125 -0.43 -1.31 -11.79
CA TRP A 125 -1.29 -1.71 -12.90
C TRP A 125 -1.41 -0.59 -13.93
N LEU A 126 -1.70 0.63 -13.51
CA LEU A 126 -1.87 1.77 -14.42
C LEU A 126 -0.55 2.18 -15.10
N ALA A 127 0.58 2.09 -14.40
CA ALA A 127 1.88 2.51 -14.93
C ALA A 127 2.54 1.47 -15.85
N PHE A 128 2.28 0.18 -15.63
CA PHE A 128 2.97 -0.92 -16.30
C PHE A 128 2.06 -1.87 -17.09
N ASP A 129 0.73 -1.74 -16.97
CA ASP A 129 -0.27 -2.68 -17.49
C ASP A 129 -0.04 -4.13 -16.97
N ASP A 130 0.41 -4.26 -15.71
CA ASP A 130 0.70 -5.55 -15.10
C ASP A 130 -0.60 -6.27 -14.67
N VAL A 131 -0.92 -7.37 -15.34
CA VAL A 131 -2.11 -8.20 -15.09
C VAL A 131 -2.16 -8.82 -13.69
N ARG A 132 -1.01 -9.02 -13.04
CA ARG A 132 -0.95 -9.57 -11.67
C ARG A 132 -1.37 -8.49 -10.67
N ALA A 133 -0.93 -7.26 -10.91
CA ALA A 133 -1.36 -6.09 -10.16
C ALA A 133 -2.86 -5.85 -10.33
N GLU A 134 -3.39 -5.90 -11.56
CA GLU A 134 -4.84 -5.84 -11.84
C GLU A 134 -5.62 -6.87 -11.00
N ARG A 135 -5.24 -8.14 -11.08
CA ARG A 135 -5.90 -9.21 -10.31
C ARG A 135 -5.86 -8.96 -8.81
N GLY A 136 -4.74 -8.45 -8.30
CA GLY A 136 -4.62 -8.11 -6.89
C GLY A 136 -5.47 -6.92 -6.47
N VAL A 137 -5.64 -5.91 -7.35
CA VAL A 137 -6.61 -4.81 -7.16
C VAL A 137 -8.01 -5.36 -7.06
N LEU A 138 -8.44 -6.21 -8.01
CA LEU A 138 -9.78 -6.77 -8.03
C LEU A 138 -10.12 -7.55 -6.75
N ARG A 139 -9.19 -8.39 -6.28
CA ARG A 139 -9.36 -9.11 -5.01
C ARG A 139 -9.44 -8.16 -3.82
N GLY A 140 -8.50 -7.22 -3.73
CA GLY A 140 -8.43 -6.28 -2.62
C GLY A 140 -9.63 -5.32 -2.57
N MET A 141 -10.19 -4.95 -3.72
CA MET A 141 -11.34 -4.05 -3.83
C MET A 141 -12.61 -4.64 -3.20
N THR A 142 -12.70 -5.97 -3.12
CA THR A 142 -13.80 -6.65 -2.41
C THR A 142 -13.86 -6.20 -0.95
N HIS A 143 -12.71 -6.14 -0.27
CA HIS A 143 -12.62 -5.71 1.14
C HIS A 143 -12.75 -4.19 1.30
N VAL A 144 -12.20 -3.42 0.35
CA VAL A 144 -12.35 -1.95 0.30
C VAL A 144 -13.83 -1.52 0.28
N ARG A 145 -14.67 -2.30 -0.42
CA ARG A 145 -16.11 -2.05 -0.55
C ARG A 145 -16.92 -2.56 0.65
N SER A 146 -16.54 -3.68 1.24
CA SER A 146 -17.34 -4.31 2.31
C SER A 146 -17.08 -3.73 3.69
N ASP A 147 -15.85 -3.30 3.97
CA ASP A 147 -15.43 -3.08 5.34
C ASP A 147 -15.73 -1.64 5.80
N PRO A 148 -16.30 -1.46 7.00
CA PRO A 148 -16.37 -0.15 7.63
C PRO A 148 -14.95 0.29 8.02
N VAL A 149 -14.59 1.53 7.69
CA VAL A 149 -13.25 2.08 7.93
C VAL A 149 -13.34 3.54 8.36
N ALA A 150 -12.30 3.99 9.06
CA ALA A 150 -12.13 5.41 9.39
C ALA A 150 -12.08 6.28 8.12
N ALA A 151 -12.48 7.54 8.23
CA ALA A 151 -12.52 8.48 7.13
C ALA A 151 -11.13 8.67 6.48
N SER A 152 -10.08 8.74 7.29
CA SER A 152 -8.69 8.81 6.80
C SER A 152 -8.30 7.64 5.87
N ILE A 153 -8.83 6.45 6.11
CA ILE A 153 -8.64 5.27 5.23
C ILE A 153 -9.52 5.39 4.00
N ARG A 154 -10.77 5.83 4.19
CA ARG A 154 -11.71 6.05 3.08
C ARG A 154 -11.16 7.05 2.06
N ALA A 155 -10.39 8.04 2.49
CA ALA A 155 -9.68 8.95 1.60
C ALA A 155 -8.71 8.24 0.65
N ILE A 156 -8.02 7.19 1.11
CA ILE A 156 -7.12 6.38 0.27
C ILE A 156 -7.93 5.58 -0.75
N HIS A 157 -9.09 5.04 -0.36
CA HIS A 157 -10.00 4.34 -1.27
C HIS A 157 -10.51 5.27 -2.38
N ILE A 158 -10.92 6.50 -2.02
CA ILE A 158 -11.37 7.51 -2.98
C ILE A 158 -10.26 7.91 -3.94
N LEU A 159 -9.05 8.18 -3.44
CA LEU A 159 -7.90 8.51 -4.30
C LEU A 159 -7.63 7.40 -5.31
N THR A 160 -7.60 6.15 -4.84
CA THR A 160 -7.41 4.97 -5.69
C THR A 160 -8.51 4.87 -6.75
N ALA A 161 -9.78 5.02 -6.36
CA ALA A 161 -10.91 4.92 -7.28
C ALA A 161 -10.90 6.04 -8.32
N VAL A 162 -10.56 7.28 -7.92
CA VAL A 162 -10.43 8.42 -8.85
C VAL A 162 -9.33 8.17 -9.87
N GLU A 163 -8.16 7.68 -9.44
CA GLU A 163 -7.03 7.35 -10.34
C GLU A 163 -7.44 6.27 -11.36
N VAL A 164 -8.03 5.17 -10.88
CA VAL A 164 -8.50 4.05 -11.71
C VAL A 164 -9.57 4.50 -12.71
N LEU A 165 -10.56 5.28 -12.27
CA LEU A 165 -11.62 5.80 -13.12
C LEU A 165 -11.13 6.78 -14.18
N ARG A 166 -10.17 7.66 -13.84
CA ARG A 166 -9.54 8.58 -14.79
C ARG A 166 -8.78 7.84 -15.89
N ALA A 167 -8.22 6.68 -15.58
CA ALA A 167 -7.59 5.79 -16.55
C ALA A 167 -8.60 4.96 -17.37
N GLY A 168 -9.91 5.15 -17.18
CA GLY A 168 -10.95 4.41 -17.89
C GLY A 168 -11.08 2.94 -17.46
N ARG A 169 -10.60 2.60 -16.27
CA ARG A 169 -10.69 1.25 -15.67
C ARG A 169 -11.77 1.23 -14.59
N LEU A 170 -12.34 0.05 -14.34
CA LEU A 170 -13.37 -0.20 -13.32
C LEU A 170 -14.46 0.89 -13.24
N PRO A 171 -15.23 1.10 -14.32
CA PRO A 171 -16.23 2.18 -14.39
C PRO A 171 -17.32 2.05 -13.33
N ASP A 172 -17.53 0.86 -12.77
CA ASP A 172 -18.43 0.57 -11.66
C ASP A 172 -18.03 1.30 -10.36
N LEU A 173 -16.76 1.65 -10.16
CA LEU A 173 -16.32 2.45 -8.99
C LEU A 173 -17.03 3.82 -8.88
N ARG A 174 -17.68 4.31 -9.96
CA ARG A 174 -18.49 5.54 -9.90
C ARG A 174 -19.64 5.43 -8.91
N THR A 175 -20.21 4.24 -8.71
CA THR A 175 -21.31 4.05 -7.75
C THR A 175 -20.82 4.14 -6.31
N ASP A 176 -19.55 3.80 -6.07
CA ASP A 176 -18.95 3.78 -4.74
C ASP A 176 -18.47 5.18 -4.30
N LEU A 177 -17.99 5.99 -5.24
CA LEU A 177 -17.40 7.30 -4.95
C LEU A 177 -18.32 8.27 -4.21
N GLY A 178 -19.61 8.33 -4.59
CA GLY A 178 -20.57 9.26 -3.99
C GLY A 178 -20.73 9.01 -2.48
N PRO A 179 -21.15 7.79 -2.08
CA PRO A 179 -21.23 7.41 -0.66
C PRO A 179 -19.91 7.61 0.09
N TRP A 180 -18.78 7.17 -0.47
CA TRP A 180 -17.48 7.31 0.16
C TRP A 180 -17.09 8.78 0.40
N CYS A 181 -17.33 9.67 -0.55
CA CYS A 181 -17.09 11.10 -0.38
C CYS A 181 -18.02 11.71 0.68
N ALA A 182 -19.27 11.24 0.77
CA ALA A 182 -20.20 11.69 1.80
C ALA A 182 -19.73 11.29 3.21
N GLU A 183 -19.20 10.07 3.38
CA GLU A 183 -18.56 9.63 4.62
C GLU A 183 -17.45 10.59 5.06
N LEU A 184 -16.55 10.98 4.14
CA LEU A 184 -15.48 11.95 4.43
C LEU A 184 -16.04 13.32 4.86
N VAL A 185 -17.01 13.84 4.11
CA VAL A 185 -17.59 15.16 4.37
C VAL A 185 -18.29 15.19 5.73
N ALA A 186 -18.90 14.08 6.14
CA ALA A 186 -19.57 13.95 7.44
C ALA A 186 -18.59 14.07 8.63
N CYS A 187 -17.29 13.80 8.44
CA CYS A 187 -16.27 13.96 9.47
C CYS A 187 -15.78 15.40 9.64
N ARG A 188 -16.33 16.36 8.88
CA ARG A 188 -15.97 17.76 8.99
C ARG A 188 -16.76 18.46 10.09
N ARG A 189 -16.06 19.01 11.09
CA ARG A 189 -16.64 19.83 12.17
C ARG A 189 -15.89 21.16 12.27
N ASP A 190 -16.63 22.26 12.36
CA ASP A 190 -16.08 23.63 12.46
C ASP A 190 -15.00 23.96 11.42
N GLY A 191 -15.17 23.44 10.21
CA GLY A 191 -14.24 23.67 9.11
C GLY A 191 -13.05 22.71 9.06
N ILE A 192 -12.81 21.90 10.10
CA ILE A 192 -11.72 20.93 10.24
C ILE A 192 -12.21 19.53 9.82
N LEU A 193 -11.39 18.82 9.05
CA LEU A 193 -11.65 17.42 8.68
C LEU A 193 -10.93 16.50 9.67
N PHE A 194 -11.69 15.64 10.35
CA PHE A 194 -11.17 14.67 11.31
C PHE A 194 -10.90 13.30 10.65
N ASP A 195 -10.08 12.47 11.30
CA ASP A 195 -9.75 11.13 10.81
C ASP A 195 -10.92 10.15 10.96
N ASP A 196 -11.80 10.40 11.93
CA ASP A 196 -12.99 9.60 12.25
C ASP A 196 -14.13 10.50 12.77
N PRO A 197 -15.41 10.19 12.50
CA PRO A 197 -16.53 10.95 13.08
C PRO A 197 -16.54 10.96 14.62
N ASP A 198 -16.01 9.92 15.26
CA ASP A 198 -16.01 9.76 16.72
C ASP A 198 -14.73 10.28 17.39
N GLN A 199 -13.85 10.96 16.65
CA GLN A 199 -12.65 11.58 17.20
C GLN A 199 -13.03 12.78 18.08
N ASP A 200 -12.46 12.92 19.27
CA ASP A 200 -12.61 14.13 20.11
C ASP A 200 -11.66 15.26 19.66
#